data_AF-A0A1C0VNB5-F1
#
_entry.id   AF-A0A1C0VNB5-F1
#
_cell.length_a   1.000
_cell.length_b   1.000
_cell.length_c   1.000
_cell.angle_alpha   90.00
_cell.angle_beta   90.00
_cell.angle_gamma   90.00
#
_symmetry.space_group_name_H-M   'P 1'
#
loop_
_entity.id
_entity.type
_entity.pdbx_description
1 polymer ?
#
loop_
_entity_poly.entity_id
_entity_poly.type
_entity_poly.pdbx_seq_one_letter_code
_entity_poly.pdbx_strand_id
1 'polypeptide(L)'
;MYPKFNPKTKFNLLTANNSLLSILAIPLMLGVNSFFPLNQNPSITHPTPAQIPEQISQANEPERDPDAIVLPVNGTVNVKFTNTTNAGIFYQVVGQTSRRILAGQSTVTLEKLKLPASILFRRQDAGFLKVTLNPVSEGNLEVKLEETKDLGLDRDSLTIRNDGSVFLR
;
A
#
# COMPACT_ATOMS: atom_id res chain seq x y z
N MET A 1 39.81 -18.28 -8.94
CA MET A 1 39.54 -19.06 -7.71
C MET A 1 38.26 -18.51 -7.11
N TYR A 2 37.14 -19.22 -7.22
CA TYR A 2 35.81 -18.72 -6.82
C TYR A 2 35.35 -19.38 -5.50
N PRO A 3 34.75 -18.65 -4.55
CA PRO A 3 34.26 -19.22 -3.30
C PRO A 3 32.97 -20.03 -3.50
N LYS A 4 32.88 -21.19 -2.85
CA LYS A 4 31.68 -22.05 -2.85
C LYS A 4 30.66 -21.58 -1.81
N PHE A 5 29.41 -21.42 -2.23
CA PHE A 5 28.28 -21.13 -1.34
C PHE A 5 27.69 -22.43 -0.75
N ASN A 6 27.33 -22.43 0.54
CA ASN A 6 26.83 -23.62 1.26
C ASN A 6 25.46 -23.35 1.90
N PRO A 7 24.35 -23.90 1.38
CA PRO A 7 23.00 -23.58 1.84
C PRO A 7 22.48 -24.57 2.90
N LYS A 8 22.55 -24.22 4.20
CA LYS A 8 21.82 -24.91 5.27
C LYS A 8 21.31 -23.97 6.37
N THR A 9 20.17 -23.32 6.13
CA THR A 9 19.30 -22.78 7.18
C THR A 9 17.85 -23.07 6.81
N LYS A 10 17.15 -23.88 7.63
CA LYS A 10 15.71 -24.10 7.51
C LYS A 10 15.00 -23.23 8.56
N PHE A 11 14.07 -22.39 8.14
CA PHE A 11 13.13 -21.72 9.04
C PHE A 11 11.84 -22.54 9.11
N ASN A 12 11.44 -22.94 10.31
CA ASN A 12 10.18 -23.65 10.55
C ASN A 12 9.09 -22.64 10.92
N LEU A 13 7.91 -22.77 10.30
CA LEU A 13 6.69 -22.08 10.72
C LEU A 13 6.18 -22.67 12.03
N LEU A 14 5.81 -21.84 13.00
CA LEU A 14 4.99 -22.25 14.13
C LEU A 14 3.54 -21.82 13.89
N THR A 15 2.67 -22.81 13.69
CA THR A 15 1.21 -22.66 13.77
C THR A 15 0.77 -22.97 15.19
N ALA A 16 -0.07 -22.13 15.80
CA ALA A 16 -0.61 -22.36 17.14
C ALA A 16 -2.14 -22.12 17.16
N ASN A 17 -2.90 -23.21 17.00
CA ASN A 17 -4.28 -23.28 17.51
C ASN A 17 -4.21 -23.91 18.90
N ASN A 18 -4.94 -23.38 19.88
CA ASN A 18 -5.25 -24.09 21.12
C ASN A 18 -6.52 -23.55 21.77
N SER A 19 -7.50 -24.42 21.97
CA SER A 19 -8.68 -24.22 22.82
C SER A 19 -8.80 -25.43 23.73
N LEU A 20 -8.84 -25.21 25.05
CA LEU A 20 -9.28 -26.23 26.01
C LEU A 20 -10.04 -25.58 27.18
N LEU A 21 -11.05 -26.32 27.64
CA LEU A 21 -11.83 -26.12 28.86
C LEU A 21 -10.90 -26.42 30.09
N SER A 22 -11.19 -26.16 31.36
CA SER A 22 -12.49 -26.07 32.05
C SER A 22 -12.34 -25.55 33.51
N ILE A 23 -13.26 -24.67 33.95
CA ILE A 23 -14.09 -24.71 35.19
C ILE A 23 -13.47 -24.88 36.61
N LEU A 24 -14.04 -24.12 37.58
CA LEU A 24 -14.19 -24.37 39.05
C LEU A 24 -13.02 -24.06 40.04
N ALA A 25 -13.14 -22.96 40.81
CA ALA A 25 -13.36 -22.98 42.29
C ALA A 25 -13.50 -21.56 42.91
N ILE A 26 -14.26 -21.46 44.03
CA ILE A 26 -14.84 -20.26 44.67
C ILE A 26 -14.77 -20.48 46.21
N PRO A 27 -14.42 -19.53 47.13
CA PRO A 27 -15.08 -18.21 47.30
C PRO A 27 -14.27 -16.95 47.74
N LEU A 28 -14.91 -15.79 47.49
CA LEU A 28 -15.11 -14.57 48.29
C LEU A 28 -14.35 -14.32 49.63
N MET A 29 -14.08 -13.03 49.87
CA MET A 29 -14.53 -12.32 51.09
C MET A 29 -15.26 -11.01 50.72
N LEU A 30 -16.15 -10.55 51.61
CA LEU A 30 -17.27 -9.63 51.32
C LEU A 30 -16.95 -8.14 51.50
N GLY A 31 -17.64 -7.28 50.74
CA GLY A 31 -17.48 -5.82 50.74
C GLY A 31 -18.71 -5.02 50.31
N VAL A 32 -19.89 -5.40 50.85
CA VAL A 32 -21.13 -4.60 51.03
C VAL A 32 -21.47 -3.50 50.00
N ASN A 33 -22.53 -3.72 49.20
CA ASN A 33 -23.67 -2.80 49.18
C ASN A 33 -24.95 -3.39 48.53
N SER A 34 -25.98 -3.49 49.37
CA SER A 34 -27.43 -3.60 49.15
C SER A 34 -28.02 -2.60 48.13
N PHE A 35 -29.20 -2.76 47.51
CA PHE A 35 -30.26 -3.80 47.48
C PHE A 35 -31.01 -3.68 46.13
N PHE A 36 -31.49 -4.79 45.56
CA PHE A 36 -32.65 -4.80 44.65
C PHE A 36 -33.52 -6.04 44.94
N PRO A 37 -34.86 -5.95 44.93
CA PRO A 37 -35.73 -7.08 45.24
C PRO A 37 -35.81 -8.10 44.09
N LEU A 38 -35.92 -9.38 44.46
CA LEU A 38 -36.17 -10.48 43.52
C LEU A 38 -37.57 -10.38 42.92
N ASN A 39 -37.66 -10.52 41.59
CA ASN A 39 -38.75 -11.31 40.99
C ASN A 39 -38.11 -12.35 40.05
N GLN A 40 -38.35 -13.63 40.30
CA GLN A 40 -37.76 -14.73 39.55
C GLN A 40 -38.75 -15.29 38.55
N ASN A 41 -38.43 -15.23 37.26
CA ASN A 41 -38.93 -16.17 36.27
C ASN A 41 -37.84 -16.43 35.21
N PRO A 42 -37.25 -17.64 35.14
CA PRO A 42 -36.10 -17.90 34.28
C PRO A 42 -36.53 -18.25 32.84
N SER A 43 -36.68 -17.23 32.00
CA SER A 43 -36.55 -17.41 30.54
C SER A 43 -35.10 -17.17 30.13
N ILE A 44 -34.47 -18.22 29.62
CA ILE A 44 -33.11 -18.21 29.07
C ILE A 44 -33.02 -17.34 27.82
N THR A 45 -32.27 -16.23 27.90
CA THR A 45 -31.84 -15.45 26.75
C THR A 45 -30.35 -15.13 26.88
N HIS A 46 -29.62 -15.17 25.76
CA HIS A 46 -28.15 -15.23 25.74
C HIS A 46 -27.47 -13.96 26.28
N PRO A 47 -26.25 -14.07 26.86
CA PRO A 47 -25.47 -12.90 27.27
C PRO A 47 -24.97 -12.10 26.05
N THR A 48 -25.21 -10.79 26.08
CA THR A 48 -24.70 -9.83 25.09
C THR A 48 -23.16 -9.83 25.07
N PRO A 49 -22.51 -9.99 23.90
CA PRO A 49 -21.06 -9.81 23.78
C PRO A 49 -20.62 -8.39 24.13
N ALA A 50 -19.45 -8.26 24.74
CA ALA A 50 -18.84 -6.97 25.02
C ALA A 50 -18.63 -6.14 23.73
N GLN A 51 -18.74 -4.82 23.85
CA GLN A 51 -18.57 -3.89 22.73
C GLN A 51 -17.18 -4.07 22.09
N ILE A 52 -17.17 -4.32 20.79
CA ILE A 52 -15.96 -4.47 19.98
C ILE A 52 -15.23 -3.11 19.96
N PRO A 53 -13.90 -3.07 20.11
CA PRO A 53 -13.12 -1.84 19.99
C PRO A 53 -13.34 -1.14 18.65
N GLU A 54 -13.20 0.18 18.68
CA GLU A 54 -13.47 1.12 17.58
C GLU A 54 -13.18 0.57 16.19
N GLN A 55 -14.21 0.59 15.34
CA GLN A 55 -14.05 0.43 13.91
C GLN A 55 -13.17 1.58 13.41
N ILE A 56 -11.89 1.29 13.17
CA ILE A 56 -10.98 2.18 12.44
C ILE A 56 -11.56 2.42 11.05
N SER A 57 -12.30 3.52 10.92
CA SER A 57 -12.70 4.07 9.63
C SER A 57 -11.44 4.27 8.81
N GLN A 58 -11.33 3.55 7.70
CA GLN A 58 -10.35 3.91 6.67
C GLN A 58 -10.61 5.37 6.32
N ALA A 59 -9.64 6.22 6.64
CA ALA A 59 -9.70 7.61 6.24
C ALA A 59 -9.65 7.63 4.70
N ASN A 60 -10.80 7.89 4.08
CA ASN A 60 -10.86 8.10 2.64
C ASN A 60 -9.90 9.24 2.31
N GLU A 61 -8.94 9.00 1.41
CA GLU A 61 -8.08 10.06 0.89
C GLU A 61 -9.00 11.16 0.35
N PRO A 62 -8.83 12.44 0.77
CA PRO A 62 -9.74 13.51 0.37
C PRO A 62 -9.79 13.59 -1.15
N GLU A 63 -10.99 13.80 -1.67
CA GLU A 63 -11.22 13.88 -3.11
C GLU A 63 -10.44 15.06 -3.68
N ARG A 64 -9.38 14.75 -4.44
CA ARG A 64 -8.51 15.71 -5.11
C ARG A 64 -8.62 15.53 -6.61
N ASP A 65 -8.46 16.62 -7.34
CA ASP A 65 -8.36 16.58 -8.78
C ASP A 65 -7.15 15.72 -9.23
N PRO A 66 -7.26 15.01 -10.36
CA PRO A 66 -6.17 14.25 -10.94
C PRO A 66 -5.09 15.19 -11.52
N ASP A 67 -3.82 14.82 -11.36
CA ASP A 67 -2.68 15.57 -11.91
C ASP A 67 -2.60 15.43 -13.45
N ALA A 68 -3.19 14.36 -14.01
CA ALA A 68 -3.48 14.20 -15.44
C ALA A 68 -4.57 13.13 -15.66
N ILE A 69 -5.12 13.05 -16.88
CA ILE A 69 -6.03 11.97 -17.29
C ILE A 69 -5.47 11.32 -18.56
N VAL A 70 -5.42 9.99 -18.60
CA VAL A 70 -5.04 9.21 -19.79
C VAL A 70 -6.12 8.16 -20.08
N LEU A 71 -6.74 8.21 -21.25
CA LEU A 71 -7.81 7.26 -21.61
C LEU A 71 -7.21 5.84 -21.76
N PRO A 72 -7.61 4.84 -20.96
CA PRO A 72 -7.04 3.49 -21.05
C PRO A 72 -7.51 2.74 -22.29
N VAL A 73 -6.63 1.99 -22.95
CA VAL A 73 -6.97 1.13 -24.09
C VAL A 73 -6.98 -0.32 -23.62
N ASN A 74 -8.12 -1.00 -23.78
CA ASN A 74 -8.34 -2.38 -23.33
C ASN A 74 -7.99 -2.61 -21.84
N GLY A 75 -8.27 -1.62 -20.97
CA GLY A 75 -7.93 -1.66 -19.54
C GLY A 75 -6.42 -1.54 -19.24
N THR A 76 -5.62 -1.08 -20.21
CA THR A 76 -4.16 -0.92 -20.07
C THR A 76 -3.66 0.44 -20.52
N VAL A 77 -2.50 0.83 -20.00
CA VAL A 77 -1.76 2.05 -20.37
C VAL A 77 -0.28 1.72 -20.58
N ASN A 78 0.33 2.30 -21.61
CA ASN A 78 1.77 2.39 -21.79
C ASN A 78 2.29 3.66 -21.13
N VAL A 79 3.39 3.57 -20.40
CA VAL A 79 3.98 4.72 -19.71
C VAL A 79 5.44 4.91 -20.12
N LYS A 80 5.76 6.02 -20.81
CA LYS A 80 7.12 6.35 -21.24
C LYS A 80 7.83 7.20 -20.18
N PHE A 81 8.71 6.57 -19.39
CA PHE A 81 9.54 7.26 -18.40
C PHE A 81 10.79 7.83 -19.06
N THR A 82 10.98 9.14 -18.98
CA THR A 82 12.17 9.86 -19.45
C THR A 82 12.91 10.43 -18.24
N ASN A 83 14.08 9.89 -17.92
CA ASN A 83 14.96 10.42 -16.88
C ASN A 83 15.89 11.48 -17.50
N THR A 84 15.68 12.74 -17.16
CA THR A 84 16.57 13.85 -17.57
C THR A 84 17.44 14.34 -16.39
N THR A 85 17.72 13.46 -15.44
CA THR A 85 18.72 13.67 -14.39
C THR A 85 20.01 12.95 -14.75
N ASN A 86 21.12 13.38 -14.15
CA ASN A 86 22.41 12.70 -14.29
C ASN A 86 22.52 11.44 -13.40
N ALA A 87 21.56 11.21 -12.51
CA ALA A 87 21.52 10.07 -11.61
C ALA A 87 20.67 8.92 -12.19
N GLY A 88 20.96 7.69 -11.79
CA GLY A 88 20.03 6.59 -12.02
C GLY A 88 18.76 6.76 -11.16
N ILE A 89 17.64 6.24 -11.64
CA ILE A 89 16.36 6.19 -10.92
C ILE A 89 15.98 4.73 -10.73
N PHE A 90 15.84 4.30 -9.47
CA PHE A 90 15.16 3.04 -9.17
C PHE A 90 13.68 3.20 -9.51
N TYR A 91 13.07 2.22 -10.18
CA TYR A 91 11.63 2.23 -10.44
C TYR A 91 11.01 0.83 -10.34
N GLN A 92 9.71 0.78 -10.04
CA GLN A 92 8.93 -0.47 -9.99
C GLN A 92 7.43 -0.19 -10.17
N VAL A 93 6.77 -0.93 -11.08
CA VAL A 93 5.30 -1.06 -11.07
C VAL A 93 4.93 -2.15 -10.06
N VAL A 94 4.25 -1.76 -8.98
CA VAL A 94 3.88 -2.63 -7.86
C VAL A 94 3.01 -3.80 -8.34
N GLY A 95 3.35 -5.01 -7.93
CA GLY A 95 2.64 -6.25 -8.31
C GLY A 95 2.81 -6.71 -9.76
N GLN A 96 3.33 -5.87 -10.67
CA GLN A 96 3.46 -6.19 -12.09
C GLN A 96 4.92 -6.37 -12.55
N THR A 97 5.88 -5.79 -11.82
CA THR A 97 7.32 -5.83 -12.18
C THR A 97 8.22 -5.97 -10.96
N SER A 98 9.41 -6.53 -11.16
CA SER A 98 10.54 -6.38 -10.22
C SER A 98 11.14 -4.98 -10.31
N ARG A 99 11.78 -4.51 -9.23
CA ARG A 99 12.53 -3.25 -9.22
C ARG A 99 13.64 -3.25 -10.28
N ARG A 100 13.79 -2.13 -10.99
CA ARG A 100 14.80 -1.88 -12.04
C ARG A 100 15.49 -0.54 -11.80
N ILE A 101 16.53 -0.25 -12.59
CA ILE A 101 17.19 1.06 -12.65
C ILE A 101 16.99 1.62 -14.07
N LEU A 102 16.56 2.87 -14.16
CA LEU A 102 16.60 3.69 -15.36
C LEU A 102 17.88 4.55 -15.26
N ALA A 103 18.76 4.47 -16.24
CA ALA A 103 20.02 5.23 -16.22
C ALA A 103 19.76 6.75 -16.30
N GLY A 104 20.74 7.56 -15.89
CA GLY A 104 20.71 9.00 -16.15
C GLY A 104 20.61 9.30 -17.65
N GLN A 105 19.96 10.40 -18.02
CA GLN A 105 19.78 10.83 -19.41
C GLN A 105 19.21 9.74 -20.35
N SER A 106 18.25 8.93 -19.87
CA SER A 106 17.71 7.78 -20.62
C SER A 106 16.20 7.60 -20.50
N THR A 107 15.64 6.81 -21.40
CA THR A 107 14.18 6.61 -21.55
C THR A 107 13.84 5.12 -21.55
N VAL A 108 12.71 4.76 -20.95
CA VAL A 108 12.12 3.41 -21.02
C VAL A 108 10.61 3.49 -21.19
N THR A 109 10.04 2.58 -21.98
CA THR A 109 8.59 2.40 -22.07
C THR A 109 8.17 1.21 -21.20
N LEU A 110 7.20 1.45 -20.31
CA LEU A 110 6.53 0.44 -19.52
C LEU A 110 5.23 0.08 -20.26
N GLU A 111 5.26 -1.00 -21.03
CA GLU A 111 4.16 -1.39 -21.91
C GLU A 111 3.04 -2.15 -21.18
N LYS A 112 1.80 -1.93 -21.61
CA LYS A 112 0.60 -2.70 -21.26
C LYS A 112 0.40 -2.87 -19.74
N LEU A 113 0.63 -1.80 -18.97
CA LEU A 113 0.38 -1.80 -17.54
C LEU A 113 -1.12 -1.99 -17.30
N LYS A 114 -1.47 -3.00 -16.51
CA LYS A 114 -2.86 -3.28 -16.14
C LYS A 114 -3.32 -2.27 -15.10
N LEU A 115 -4.53 -1.76 -15.24
CA LEU A 115 -5.10 -0.85 -14.26
C LEU A 115 -5.82 -1.62 -13.12
N PRO A 116 -5.80 -1.11 -11.87
CA PRO A 116 -5.09 0.10 -11.44
C PRO A 116 -3.58 -0.17 -11.31
N ALA A 117 -2.75 0.83 -11.60
CA ALA A 117 -1.29 0.72 -11.59
C ALA A 117 -0.67 1.73 -10.62
N SER A 118 0.23 1.27 -9.75
CA SER A 118 1.08 2.13 -8.92
C SER A 118 2.53 1.94 -9.30
N ILE A 119 3.21 3.03 -9.65
CA ILE A 119 4.62 3.07 -10.02
C ILE A 119 5.37 3.84 -8.95
N LEU A 120 6.33 3.19 -8.30
CA LEU A 120 7.25 3.82 -7.36
C LEU A 120 8.55 4.16 -8.10
N PHE A 121 9.14 5.32 -7.81
CA PHE A 121 10.42 5.72 -8.37
C PHE A 121 11.21 6.63 -7.42
N ARG A 122 12.54 6.50 -7.40
CA ARG A 122 13.42 7.33 -6.57
C ARG A 122 14.83 7.39 -7.15
N ARG A 123 15.48 8.56 -7.11
CA ARG A 123 16.89 8.68 -7.52
C ARG A 123 17.81 7.87 -6.61
N GLN A 124 18.87 7.32 -7.20
CA GLN A 124 19.86 6.52 -6.49
C GLN A 124 20.73 7.34 -5.52
N ASP A 125 20.88 8.63 -5.77
CA ASP A 125 21.62 9.60 -4.94
C ASP A 125 20.77 10.27 -3.85
N ALA A 126 19.51 9.82 -3.68
CA ALA A 126 18.50 10.41 -2.80
C ALA A 126 18.16 11.90 -3.08
N GLY A 127 18.51 12.42 -4.26
CA GLY A 127 18.02 13.73 -4.70
C GLY A 127 16.54 13.72 -5.08
N PHE A 128 15.95 14.92 -5.17
CA PHE A 128 14.54 15.11 -5.45
C PHE A 128 14.22 15.05 -6.94
N LEU A 129 12.96 14.75 -7.25
CA LEU A 129 12.39 14.60 -8.58
C LEU A 129 11.14 15.46 -8.77
N LYS A 130 11.22 16.44 -9.68
CA LYS A 130 10.04 17.06 -10.26
C LYS A 130 9.50 16.13 -11.35
N VAL A 131 8.20 15.84 -11.32
CA VAL A 131 7.54 14.99 -12.31
C VAL A 131 6.62 15.83 -13.19
N THR A 132 6.74 15.68 -14.51
CA THR A 132 5.82 16.29 -15.48
C THR A 132 5.07 15.20 -16.24
N LEU A 133 3.74 15.27 -16.25
CA LEU A 133 2.85 14.36 -16.95
C LEU A 133 2.43 14.94 -18.30
N ASN A 134 2.40 14.10 -19.33
CA ASN A 134 1.95 14.49 -20.67
C ASN A 134 1.19 13.32 -21.33
N PRO A 135 -0.15 13.29 -21.27
CA PRO A 135 -0.97 12.33 -22.03
C PRO A 135 -0.89 12.67 -23.53
N VAL A 136 -0.21 11.83 -24.32
CA VAL A 136 0.05 12.13 -25.74
C VAL A 136 -1.00 11.53 -26.67
N SER A 137 -1.58 10.39 -26.29
CA SER A 137 -2.68 9.74 -27.02
C SER A 137 -3.38 8.72 -26.11
N GLU A 138 -4.48 8.15 -26.61
CA GLU A 138 -5.17 7.05 -25.93
C GLU A 138 -4.18 5.92 -25.59
N GLY A 139 -4.22 5.45 -24.34
CA GLY A 139 -3.35 4.41 -23.82
C GLY A 139 -1.87 4.79 -23.68
N ASN A 140 -1.46 6.05 -23.91
CA ASN A 140 -0.04 6.44 -23.87
C ASN A 140 0.19 7.70 -23.02
N LEU A 141 0.82 7.51 -21.87
CA LEU A 141 1.25 8.58 -20.95
C LEU A 141 2.78 8.76 -21.03
N GLU A 142 3.24 9.99 -21.26
CA GLU A 142 4.65 10.34 -21.08
C GLU A 142 4.86 10.95 -19.69
N VAL A 143 5.96 10.57 -19.06
CA VAL A 143 6.36 11.02 -17.72
C VAL A 143 7.81 11.45 -17.78
N LYS A 144 8.06 12.74 -17.57
CA LYS A 144 9.41 13.31 -17.49
C LYS A 144 9.81 13.44 -16.02
N LEU A 145 10.97 12.89 -15.69
CA LEU A 145 11.57 12.91 -14.36
C LEU A 145 12.76 13.88 -14.39
N GLU A 146 12.60 15.04 -13.76
CA GLU A 146 13.56 16.15 -13.76
C GLU A 146 14.18 16.34 -12.37
N GLU A 147 15.43 16.79 -12.32
CA GLU A 147 16.08 17.15 -11.06
C GLU A 147 15.47 18.44 -10.50
N THR A 148 15.16 18.44 -9.20
CA THR A 148 14.71 19.64 -8.48
C THR A 148 15.46 19.81 -7.16
N LYS A 149 15.46 21.03 -6.63
CA LYS A 149 15.87 21.36 -5.27
C LYS A 149 14.68 21.82 -4.40
N ASP A 150 13.50 21.93 -5.00
CA ASP A 150 12.26 22.31 -4.33
C ASP A 150 11.53 21.08 -3.81
N LEU A 151 11.44 20.98 -2.48
CA LEU A 151 10.72 19.92 -1.75
C LEU A 151 9.22 19.91 -2.08
N GLY A 152 8.62 21.05 -2.41
CA GLY A 152 7.20 21.13 -2.78
C GLY A 152 6.88 20.44 -4.11
N LEU A 153 7.89 20.27 -4.96
CA LEU A 153 7.80 19.61 -6.27
C LEU A 153 8.25 18.15 -6.27
N ASP A 154 8.85 17.65 -5.18
CA ASP A 154 9.36 16.29 -5.08
C ASP A 154 8.23 15.26 -5.07
N ARG A 155 8.28 14.26 -5.96
CA ARG A 155 7.33 13.15 -6.01
C ARG A 155 8.10 11.85 -6.17
N ASP A 156 7.64 10.79 -5.50
CA ASP A 156 8.28 9.47 -5.54
C ASP A 156 7.34 8.34 -5.99
N SER A 157 6.08 8.68 -6.28
CA SER A 157 5.13 7.74 -6.85
C SER A 157 4.11 8.35 -7.81
N LEU A 158 3.60 7.49 -8.67
CA LEU A 158 2.53 7.77 -9.62
C LEU A 158 1.50 6.64 -9.56
N THR A 159 0.23 6.97 -9.40
CA THR A 159 -0.89 6.01 -9.47
C THR A 159 -1.80 6.33 -10.64
N ILE A 160 -2.17 5.33 -11.43
CA ILE A 160 -3.21 5.40 -12.46
C ILE A 160 -4.39 4.56 -11.97
N ARG A 161 -5.55 5.19 -11.76
CA ARG A 161 -6.81 4.53 -11.38
C ARG A 161 -7.48 3.87 -12.59
N ASN A 162 -8.53 3.07 -12.36
CA ASN A 162 -9.22 2.28 -13.40
C ASN A 162 -9.85 3.12 -14.53
N ASP A 163 -10.25 4.35 -14.20
CA ASP A 163 -10.81 5.37 -15.08
C ASP A 163 -9.75 6.11 -15.91
N GLY A 164 -8.46 5.89 -15.65
CA GLY A 164 -7.37 6.62 -16.29
C GLY A 164 -6.93 7.89 -15.55
N SER A 165 -7.52 8.20 -14.40
CA SER A 165 -7.10 9.34 -13.56
C SER A 165 -5.72 9.07 -12.95
N VAL A 166 -4.79 10.01 -13.16
CA VAL A 166 -3.38 9.93 -12.74
C VAL A 166 -3.13 10.83 -11.54
N PHE A 167 -2.45 10.31 -10.51
CA PHE A 167 -2.11 11.01 -9.28
C PHE A 167 -0.62 10.88 -8.95
N LEU A 168 0.00 12.00 -8.61
CA LEU A 168 1.36 12.09 -8.07
C LEU A 168 1.32 12.22 -6.54
N ARG A 169 2.25 11.54 -5.88
CA ARG A 169 2.54 11.68 -4.45
C ARG A 169 4.05 11.74 -4.22
#